data_AF-E0W5P6-F1
#
_entry.id   AF-E0W5P6-F1
#
_cell.length_a   1.000
_cell.length_b   1.000
_cell.length_c   1.000
_cell.angle_alpha   90.00
_cell.angle_beta   90.00
_cell.angle_gamma   90.00
#
_symmetry.space_group_name_H-M   'P 1'
#
loop_
_entity.id
_entity.type
_entity.pdbx_description
1 polymer ?
#
loop_
_entity_poly.entity_id
_entity_poly.type
_entity_poly.pdbx_seq_one_letter_code
_entity_poly.pdbx_strand_id
1 'polypeptide(L)'
;MRLQSIVLLVAATLLAAGLVVTDSRTVVTPSFRTSLRNDIPPTARFLRTGTTTDEDQDARTLNLIIARLESLTNRLKSASQLKVKELVNSGQNIDDAFLSLKLKDIKTDLFTNPDFKILARFVKETDKQTATESMLATLQKNFGAKELILMLQEAKDASKTAKKLQIVQFEDWASNSMWPEVAVAQVLQIDEKLILRSHRLSPARQIRAAYSA
;
A
#
# COMPACT_ATOMS: atom_id res chain seq x y z
N MET A 1 -11.12 -47.79 31.29
CA MET A 1 -10.24 -48.15 30.16
C MET A 1 -8.89 -47.49 30.39
N ARG A 2 -7.86 -48.30 30.65
CA ARG A 2 -6.49 -47.81 30.86
C ARG A 2 -5.80 -47.69 29.51
N LEU A 3 -5.37 -46.49 29.16
CA LEU A 3 -4.25 -46.27 28.26
C LEU A 3 -3.45 -45.08 28.79
N GLN A 4 -2.40 -45.42 29.54
CA GLN A 4 -1.25 -44.56 29.73
C GLN A 4 -0.46 -44.53 28.42
N SER A 5 0.04 -43.36 28.01
CA SER A 5 1.38 -43.23 27.45
C SER A 5 1.80 -41.76 27.26
N ILE A 6 2.73 -41.37 28.14
CA ILE A 6 3.96 -40.61 27.86
C ILE A 6 3.83 -39.09 27.69
N VAL A 7 4.01 -38.44 28.84
CA VAL A 7 4.73 -37.18 29.02
C VAL A 7 6.22 -37.41 28.70
N LEU A 8 6.80 -36.59 27.81
CA LEU A 8 8.25 -36.35 27.65
C LEU A 8 8.39 -35.07 26.80
N LEU A 9 8.35 -33.87 27.38
CA LEU A 9 9.47 -33.15 28.00
C LEU A 9 10.78 -33.27 27.18
N VAL A 10 10.87 -32.52 26.08
CA VAL A 10 12.14 -32.25 25.40
C VAL A 10 12.66 -30.91 25.89
N ALA A 11 13.57 -30.98 26.85
CA ALA A 11 14.35 -29.87 27.34
C ALA A 11 15.51 -29.56 26.38
N ALA A 12 15.68 -28.26 26.13
CA ALA A 12 16.89 -27.49 25.87
C ALA A 12 18.16 -28.22 25.36
N THR A 13 18.62 -27.79 24.18
CA THR A 13 20.04 -27.44 24.00
C THR A 13 20.14 -26.11 23.24
N LEU A 14 20.28 -25.03 24.02
CA LEU A 14 20.76 -23.74 23.54
C LEU A 14 22.27 -23.89 23.39
N LEU A 15 22.77 -24.00 22.15
CA LEU A 15 24.20 -24.05 21.88
C LEU A 15 24.74 -22.62 21.72
N ALA A 16 25.52 -22.19 22.71
CA ALA A 16 26.19 -20.90 22.77
C ALA A 16 27.56 -20.96 22.06
N ALA A 17 27.86 -19.95 21.24
CA ALA A 17 29.20 -19.45 20.91
C ALA A 17 29.03 -18.20 20.03
N GLY A 18 29.53 -17.01 20.32
CA GLY A 18 30.21 -16.43 21.46
C GLY A 18 30.29 -14.92 21.20
N LEU A 19 29.95 -14.09 22.18
CA LEU A 19 30.20 -12.66 22.13
C LEU A 19 31.62 -12.44 22.68
N VAL A 20 32.58 -12.19 21.79
CA VAL A 20 33.88 -11.66 22.19
C VAL A 20 33.84 -10.16 21.97
N VAL A 21 33.84 -9.42 23.08
CA VAL A 21 34.25 -8.02 23.17
C VAL A 21 35.65 -8.02 23.80
N THR A 22 36.54 -7.22 23.19
CA THR A 22 37.92 -6.76 23.55
C THR A 22 38.79 -6.96 22.30
N ASP A 23 39.55 -6.03 21.75
CA ASP A 23 40.14 -4.80 22.28
C ASP A 23 40.52 -3.85 21.13
N SER A 24 40.63 -2.60 21.50
CA SER A 24 41.13 -1.39 20.85
C SER A 24 42.57 -1.51 20.33
N ARG A 25 42.79 -1.02 19.09
CA ARG A 25 44.04 -0.56 18.40
C ARG A 25 44.04 -1.14 16.98
N THR A 26 44.17 -0.41 15.88
CA THR A 26 44.75 0.91 15.62
C THR A 26 44.15 1.44 14.30
N VAL A 27 43.72 2.69 14.38
CA VAL A 27 43.65 3.72 13.34
C VAL A 27 44.51 3.46 12.10
N VAL A 28 43.89 3.50 10.91
CA VAL A 28 44.51 4.08 9.71
C VAL A 28 43.54 5.10 9.14
N THR A 29 43.46 6.25 9.81
CA THR A 29 43.14 7.51 9.15
C THR A 29 44.36 7.92 8.34
N PRO A 30 44.28 8.11 7.02
CA PRO A 30 45.29 8.89 6.35
C PRO A 30 45.06 10.35 6.75
N SER A 31 45.83 10.81 7.74
CA SER A 31 46.02 12.25 7.95
C SER A 31 46.96 12.74 6.86
N PHE A 32 46.47 13.58 5.96
CA PHE A 32 47.35 14.46 5.20
C PHE A 32 47.23 15.86 5.78
N ARG A 33 48.23 16.22 6.60
CA ARG A 33 48.71 17.60 6.67
C ARG A 33 49.32 17.90 5.29
N THR A 34 49.33 19.09 4.73
CA THR A 34 49.73 20.39 5.27
C THR A 34 49.34 21.44 4.22
N SER A 35 49.05 22.64 4.68
CA SER A 35 49.19 23.90 3.93
C SER A 35 50.36 23.87 2.92
N LEU A 36 50.08 24.24 1.67
CA LEU A 36 50.91 25.06 0.78
C LEU A 36 50.02 25.37 -0.45
N ARG A 37 49.40 26.55 -0.48
CA ARG A 37 49.82 27.68 -1.32
C ARG A 37 50.37 27.29 -2.71
N ASN A 38 49.56 27.69 -3.70
CA ASN A 38 49.87 28.07 -5.09
C ASN A 38 50.26 27.00 -6.14
N ASP A 39 49.56 27.11 -7.28
CA ASP A 39 49.96 26.81 -8.68
C ASP A 39 49.24 25.65 -9.46
N ILE A 40 48.03 25.97 -10.01
CA ILE A 40 47.34 25.66 -11.33
C ILE A 40 47.71 24.37 -12.18
N PRO A 41 46.88 23.86 -13.15
CA PRO A 41 45.64 22.99 -13.20
C PRO A 41 45.86 21.62 -13.96
N PRO A 42 44.85 20.99 -14.65
CA PRO A 42 43.61 20.28 -14.27
C PRO A 42 43.74 18.73 -14.49
N THR A 43 42.91 17.80 -14.00
CA THR A 43 41.56 17.45 -14.46
C THR A 43 40.99 16.31 -13.59
N ALA A 44 39.95 16.59 -12.81
CA ALA A 44 38.96 15.59 -12.40
C ALA A 44 37.61 16.18 -12.76
N ARG A 45 37.06 15.72 -13.89
CA ARG A 45 35.86 16.27 -14.53
C ARG A 45 34.64 15.61 -13.92
N PHE A 46 34.25 16.05 -12.73
CA PHE A 46 32.90 15.82 -12.22
C PHE A 46 31.98 16.88 -12.82
N LEU A 47 30.78 16.48 -13.24
CA LEU A 47 29.72 17.40 -13.67
C LEU A 47 29.39 18.33 -12.50
N ARG A 48 29.92 19.55 -12.58
CA ARG A 48 29.65 20.63 -11.64
C ARG A 48 28.39 21.34 -12.14
N THR A 49 27.29 21.24 -11.40
CA THR A 49 26.11 22.08 -11.64
C THR A 49 26.47 23.49 -11.19
N GLY A 50 26.77 24.37 -12.14
CA GLY A 50 26.89 25.80 -11.89
C GLY A 50 25.51 26.42 -11.97
N THR A 51 25.01 26.96 -10.85
CA THR A 51 23.91 27.90 -10.87
C THR A 51 24.47 29.27 -11.27
N THR A 52 24.38 29.61 -12.55
CA THR A 52 24.52 31.00 -13.00
C THR A 52 23.13 31.52 -13.28
N THR A 53 22.77 32.59 -12.58
CA THR A 53 21.59 33.41 -12.85
C THR A 53 21.65 33.90 -14.30
N ASP A 54 20.91 33.22 -15.17
CA ASP A 54 20.46 33.68 -16.50
C ASP A 54 19.04 33.14 -16.68
N GLU A 55 18.05 33.99 -16.42
CA GLU A 55 16.64 33.65 -16.15
C GLU A 55 15.82 33.11 -17.36
N ASP A 56 16.44 32.78 -18.50
CA ASP A 56 15.71 32.36 -19.71
C ASP A 56 16.01 30.93 -20.22
N GLN A 57 16.97 30.21 -19.63
CA GLN A 57 17.33 28.84 -20.07
C GLN A 57 16.73 27.72 -19.21
N ASP A 58 16.32 28.02 -17.98
CA ASP A 58 15.73 27.04 -17.07
C ASP A 58 14.31 26.64 -17.47
N ALA A 59 13.60 27.46 -18.23
CA ALA A 59 12.29 27.08 -18.76
C ALA A 59 12.40 25.94 -19.81
N ARG A 60 13.47 25.88 -20.60
CA ARG A 60 13.63 24.86 -21.66
C ARG A 60 14.03 23.51 -21.09
N THR A 61 14.90 23.49 -20.08
CA THR A 61 15.31 22.26 -19.39
C THR A 61 14.15 21.69 -18.58
N LEU A 62 13.37 22.54 -17.91
CA LEU A 62 12.14 22.13 -17.22
C LEU A 62 11.07 21.62 -18.21
N ASN A 63 10.85 22.30 -19.34
CA ASN A 63 9.91 21.84 -20.36
C ASN A 63 10.29 20.50 -21.00
N LEU A 64 11.60 20.25 -21.22
CA LEU A 64 12.07 18.95 -21.72
C LEU A 64 11.84 17.82 -20.70
N ILE A 65 12.04 18.10 -19.41
CA ILE A 65 11.76 17.15 -18.32
C ILE A 65 10.26 16.88 -18.21
N ILE A 66 9.41 17.92 -18.32
CA ILE A 66 7.95 17.79 -18.34
C ILE A 66 7.49 16.94 -19.53
N ALA A 67 7.96 17.23 -20.75
CA ALA A 67 7.62 16.44 -21.93
C ALA A 67 8.04 14.96 -21.81
N ARG A 68 9.20 14.69 -21.19
CA ARG A 68 9.65 13.32 -20.91
C ARG A 68 8.80 12.64 -19.85
N LEU A 69 8.36 13.35 -18.82
CA LEU A 69 7.40 12.85 -17.82
C LEU A 69 6.03 12.56 -18.44
N GLU A 70 5.52 13.42 -19.31
CA GLU A 70 4.30 13.18 -20.06
C GLU A 70 4.42 11.95 -20.97
N SER A 71 5.54 11.80 -21.68
CA SER A 71 5.83 10.60 -22.47
C SER A 71 5.85 9.34 -21.61
N LEU A 72 6.50 9.37 -20.44
CA LEU A 72 6.55 8.23 -19.51
C LEU A 72 5.19 7.91 -18.91
N THR A 73 4.40 8.91 -18.52
CA THR A 73 3.04 8.70 -18.01
C THR A 73 2.13 8.14 -19.09
N ASN A 74 2.26 8.59 -20.35
CA ASN A 74 1.52 8.05 -21.47
C ASN A 74 1.93 6.59 -21.76
N ARG A 75 3.23 6.26 -21.71
CA ARG A 75 3.70 4.87 -21.83
C ARG A 75 3.18 3.98 -20.71
N LEU A 76 3.13 4.48 -19.47
CA LEU A 76 2.55 3.76 -18.33
C LEU A 76 1.03 3.59 -18.46
N LYS A 77 0.32 4.61 -18.95
CA LYS A 77 -1.11 4.52 -19.30
C LYS A 77 -1.32 3.47 -20.40
N SER A 78 -0.49 3.45 -21.44
CA SER A 78 -0.57 2.44 -22.50
C SER A 78 -0.28 1.03 -21.98
N ALA A 79 0.75 0.85 -21.14
CA ALA A 79 1.06 -0.45 -20.55
C ALA A 79 -0.07 -0.96 -19.64
N SER A 80 -0.65 -0.09 -18.81
CA SER A 80 -1.83 -0.45 -18.00
C SER A 80 -3.06 -0.76 -18.87
N GLN A 81 -3.28 -0.04 -19.97
CA GLN A 81 -4.35 -0.34 -20.93
C GLN A 81 -4.16 -1.68 -21.63
N LEU A 82 -2.92 -2.05 -21.98
CA LEU A 82 -2.63 -3.36 -22.57
C LEU A 82 -2.96 -4.49 -21.59
N LYS A 83 -2.54 -4.36 -20.32
CA LYS A 83 -2.91 -5.33 -19.27
C LYS A 83 -4.41 -5.43 -19.06
N VAL A 84 -5.14 -4.30 -19.04
CA VAL A 84 -6.62 -4.33 -18.95
C VAL A 84 -7.20 -5.09 -20.14
N LYS A 85 -6.76 -4.78 -21.38
CA LYS A 85 -7.24 -5.47 -22.58
C LYS A 85 -6.92 -6.96 -22.57
N GLU A 86 -5.74 -7.35 -22.09
CA GLU A 86 -5.35 -8.75 -21.93
C GLU A 86 -6.29 -9.48 -20.96
N LEU A 87 -6.57 -8.88 -19.80
CA LEU A 87 -7.52 -9.43 -18.84
C LEU A 87 -8.94 -9.53 -19.42
N VAL A 88 -9.44 -8.49 -20.10
CA VAL A 88 -10.74 -8.51 -20.78
C VAL A 88 -10.80 -9.59 -21.84
N ASN A 89 -9.77 -9.70 -22.68
CA ASN A 89 -9.71 -10.70 -23.76
C ASN A 89 -9.56 -12.12 -23.23
N SER A 90 -8.94 -12.30 -22.06
CA SER A 90 -8.79 -13.61 -21.42
C SER A 90 -10.11 -14.19 -20.91
N GLY A 91 -11.18 -13.38 -20.85
CA GLY A 91 -12.49 -13.80 -20.33
C GLY A 91 -12.45 -14.18 -18.84
N GLN A 92 -11.43 -13.75 -18.11
CA GLN A 92 -11.28 -14.04 -16.69
C GLN A 92 -12.39 -13.39 -15.86
N ASN A 93 -12.77 -14.04 -14.77
CA ASN A 93 -13.63 -13.42 -13.78
C ASN A 93 -12.84 -12.38 -12.95
N ILE A 94 -13.55 -11.49 -12.25
CA ILE A 94 -12.97 -10.46 -11.38
C ILE A 94 -12.06 -11.08 -10.30
N ASP A 95 -12.46 -12.23 -9.76
CA ASP A 95 -11.65 -13.02 -8.81
C ASP A 95 -10.31 -13.46 -9.42
N ASP A 96 -10.31 -13.97 -10.65
CA ASP A 96 -9.10 -14.44 -11.33
C ASP A 96 -8.19 -13.28 -11.70
N ALA A 97 -8.77 -12.17 -12.15
CA ALA A 97 -8.05 -10.92 -12.39
C ALA A 97 -7.41 -10.36 -11.11
N PHE A 98 -8.08 -10.49 -9.96
CA PHE A 98 -7.54 -10.10 -8.66
C PHE A 98 -6.32 -10.94 -8.26
N LEU A 99 -6.39 -12.25 -8.50
CA LEU A 99 -5.28 -13.18 -8.22
C LEU A 99 -4.11 -13.00 -9.20
N SER A 100 -4.38 -12.78 -10.49
CA SER A 100 -3.33 -12.59 -11.51
C SER A 100 -2.52 -11.31 -11.28
N LEU A 101 -3.17 -10.27 -10.75
CA LEU A 101 -2.54 -9.02 -10.31
C LEU A 101 -1.84 -9.14 -8.94
N LYS A 102 -1.88 -10.32 -8.30
CA LYS A 102 -1.25 -10.60 -6.99
C LYS A 102 -1.63 -9.60 -5.90
N LEU A 103 -2.86 -9.09 -5.96
CA LEU A 103 -3.31 -8.03 -5.06
C LEU A 103 -3.42 -8.52 -3.60
N LYS A 104 -3.55 -9.82 -3.38
CA LYS A 104 -3.57 -10.45 -2.06
C LYS A 104 -2.25 -10.31 -1.30
N ASP A 105 -1.12 -10.22 -2.00
CA ASP A 105 0.20 -10.13 -1.38
C ASP A 105 0.51 -8.70 -0.87
N ILE A 106 -0.28 -7.72 -1.30
CA ILE A 106 -0.13 -6.32 -0.95
C ILE A 106 -0.80 -6.07 0.40
N LYS A 107 0.02 -5.93 1.45
CA LYS A 107 -0.46 -5.66 2.82
C LYS A 107 -0.69 -4.18 3.12
N THR A 108 0.03 -3.28 2.45
CA THR A 108 -0.03 -1.83 2.67
C THR A 108 -0.38 -1.12 1.37
N ASP A 109 -1.21 -0.09 1.45
CA ASP A 109 -1.52 0.81 0.34
C ASP A 109 -2.14 0.18 -0.91
N LEU A 110 -2.87 -0.94 -0.76
CA LEU A 110 -3.59 -1.64 -1.82
C LEU A 110 -4.33 -0.67 -2.76
N PHE A 111 -5.08 0.28 -2.19
CA PHE A 111 -5.94 1.20 -2.94
C PHE A 111 -5.21 2.34 -3.65
N THR A 112 -3.90 2.51 -3.41
CA THR A 112 -3.06 3.45 -4.16
C THR A 112 -2.23 2.76 -5.23
N ASN A 113 -2.04 1.43 -5.08
CA ASN A 113 -1.23 0.60 -5.97
C ASN A 113 -1.73 0.69 -7.43
N PRO A 114 -0.81 0.83 -8.42
CA PRO A 114 -1.16 0.85 -9.84
C PRO A 114 -1.90 -0.40 -10.31
N ASP A 115 -1.59 -1.59 -9.79
CA ASP A 115 -2.25 -2.84 -10.18
C ASP A 115 -3.71 -2.87 -9.71
N PHE A 116 -4.03 -2.29 -8.55
CA PHE A 116 -5.42 -2.12 -8.12
C PHE A 116 -6.20 -1.20 -9.08
N LYS A 117 -5.55 -0.17 -9.63
CA LYS A 117 -6.17 0.70 -10.66
C LYS A 117 -6.43 -0.04 -11.97
N ILE A 118 -5.61 -1.04 -12.30
CA ILE A 118 -5.83 -1.94 -13.45
C ILE A 118 -7.09 -2.77 -13.20
N LEU A 119 -7.21 -3.40 -12.03
CA LEU A 119 -8.41 -4.14 -11.64
C LEU A 119 -9.66 -3.26 -11.69
N ALA A 120 -9.63 -2.06 -11.10
CA ALA A 120 -10.77 -1.15 -11.11
C ALA A 120 -11.20 -0.73 -12.54
N ARG A 121 -10.26 -0.64 -13.49
CA ARG A 121 -10.58 -0.40 -14.90
C ARG A 121 -11.18 -1.63 -15.56
N PHE A 122 -10.58 -2.80 -15.33
CA PHE A 122 -11.09 -4.08 -15.83
C PHE A 122 -12.54 -4.29 -15.41
N VAL A 123 -12.85 -4.17 -14.11
CA VAL A 123 -14.21 -4.36 -13.59
C VAL A 123 -15.21 -3.36 -14.21
N LYS A 124 -14.79 -2.12 -14.43
CA LYS A 124 -15.62 -1.10 -15.09
C LYS A 124 -15.87 -1.40 -16.57
N GLU A 125 -14.94 -2.09 -17.24
CA GLU A 125 -15.04 -2.45 -18.64
C GLU A 125 -15.89 -3.71 -18.84
N THR A 126 -15.84 -4.65 -17.89
CA THR A 126 -16.68 -5.85 -17.83
C THR A 126 -18.13 -5.52 -17.48
N ASP A 127 -18.39 -4.87 -16.33
CA ASP A 127 -19.75 -4.64 -15.82
C ASP A 127 -19.94 -3.21 -15.32
N LYS A 128 -20.40 -2.31 -16.20
CA LYS A 128 -20.52 -0.88 -15.87
C LYS A 128 -21.51 -0.57 -14.75
N GLN A 129 -22.54 -1.39 -14.56
CA GLN A 129 -23.61 -1.15 -13.58
C GLN A 129 -23.26 -1.69 -12.19
N THR A 130 -22.77 -2.93 -12.10
CA THR A 130 -22.47 -3.62 -10.84
C THR A 130 -20.97 -3.63 -10.49
N ALA A 131 -20.14 -2.92 -11.24
CA ALA A 131 -18.69 -2.88 -11.07
C ALA A 131 -18.23 -2.72 -9.61
N THR A 132 -18.82 -1.76 -8.90
CA THR A 132 -18.37 -1.42 -7.54
C THR A 132 -18.77 -2.52 -6.54
N GLU A 133 -19.95 -3.10 -6.69
CA GLU A 133 -20.47 -4.18 -5.84
C GLU A 133 -19.69 -5.47 -6.07
N SER A 134 -19.48 -5.87 -7.32
CA SER A 134 -18.70 -7.06 -7.67
C SER A 134 -17.25 -6.95 -7.21
N MET A 135 -16.65 -5.76 -7.31
CA MET A 135 -15.32 -5.50 -6.79
C MET A 135 -15.28 -5.59 -5.26
N LEU A 136 -16.29 -5.05 -4.57
CA LEU A 136 -16.41 -5.14 -3.11
C LEU A 136 -16.55 -6.60 -2.65
N ALA A 137 -17.40 -7.39 -3.31
CA ALA A 137 -17.58 -8.81 -3.01
C ALA A 137 -16.27 -9.61 -3.19
N THR A 138 -15.54 -9.34 -4.27
CA THR A 138 -14.22 -9.96 -4.54
C THR A 138 -13.22 -9.63 -3.43
N LEU A 139 -13.18 -8.37 -2.98
CA LEU A 139 -12.29 -7.93 -1.90
C LEU A 139 -12.68 -8.55 -0.56
N GLN A 140 -13.97 -8.61 -0.24
CA GLN A 140 -14.47 -9.25 0.99
C GLN A 140 -14.14 -10.74 1.02
N LYS A 141 -14.25 -11.43 -0.11
CA LYS A 141 -13.89 -12.86 -0.24
C LYS A 141 -12.41 -13.12 0.03
N ASN A 142 -11.54 -12.22 -0.42
CA ASN A 142 -10.08 -12.41 -0.33
C ASN A 142 -9.45 -11.92 0.97
N PHE A 143 -9.90 -10.79 1.51
CA PHE A 143 -9.37 -10.18 2.74
C PHE A 143 -10.27 -10.40 3.97
N GLY A 144 -11.54 -10.76 3.78
CA GLY A 144 -12.53 -10.82 4.84
C GLY A 144 -13.16 -9.45 5.14
N ALA A 145 -14.42 -9.46 5.58
CA ALA A 145 -15.19 -8.23 5.82
C ALA A 145 -14.56 -7.32 6.88
N LYS A 146 -14.00 -7.90 7.95
CA LYS A 146 -13.38 -7.17 9.06
C LYS A 146 -12.12 -6.42 8.65
N GLU A 147 -11.22 -7.08 7.93
CA GLU A 147 -9.96 -6.46 7.52
C GLU A 147 -10.21 -5.44 6.41
N LEU A 148 -11.09 -5.76 5.46
CA LEU A 148 -11.44 -4.87 4.37
C LEU A 148 -11.98 -3.53 4.87
N ILE A 149 -12.90 -3.53 5.84
CA ILE A 149 -13.48 -2.27 6.29
C ILE A 149 -12.49 -1.37 7.01
N LEU A 150 -11.52 -1.95 7.72
CA LEU A 150 -10.43 -1.20 8.35
C LEU A 150 -9.52 -0.58 7.28
N MET A 151 -9.13 -1.37 6.27
CA MET A 151 -8.33 -0.87 5.15
C MET A 151 -9.06 0.23 4.36
N LEU A 152 -10.36 0.10 4.16
CA LEU A 152 -11.18 1.12 3.49
C LEU A 152 -11.25 2.40 4.32
N GLN A 153 -11.45 2.29 5.63
CA GLN A 153 -11.46 3.44 6.53
C GLN A 153 -10.13 4.20 6.53
N GLU A 154 -9.02 3.47 6.50
CA GLU A 154 -7.67 4.06 6.43
C GLU A 154 -7.42 4.73 5.08
N ALA A 155 -7.83 4.10 3.98
CA ALA A 155 -7.57 4.59 2.63
C ALA A 155 -8.61 5.60 2.10
N LYS A 156 -9.68 5.89 2.83
CA LYS A 156 -10.81 6.73 2.36
C LYS A 156 -10.38 8.14 1.91
N ASP A 157 -9.37 8.70 2.57
CA ASP A 157 -8.88 10.04 2.29
C ASP A 157 -7.80 10.04 1.20
N ALA A 158 -7.04 8.95 1.09
CA ALA A 158 -6.00 8.77 0.08
C ALA A 158 -6.54 8.30 -1.29
N SER A 159 -7.66 7.59 -1.31
CA SER A 159 -8.18 6.93 -2.51
C SER A 159 -9.68 7.13 -2.70
N LYS A 160 -10.03 7.80 -3.80
CA LYS A 160 -11.43 7.99 -4.21
C LYS A 160 -12.16 6.65 -4.44
N THR A 161 -11.44 5.60 -4.87
CA THR A 161 -12.03 4.28 -5.04
C THR A 161 -12.33 3.60 -3.71
N ALA A 162 -11.43 3.74 -2.72
CA ALA A 162 -11.68 3.25 -1.37
C ALA A 162 -12.91 3.93 -0.75
N LYS A 163 -13.01 5.26 -0.87
CA LYS A 163 -14.19 6.00 -0.39
C LYS A 163 -15.49 5.53 -1.04
N LYS A 164 -15.50 5.28 -2.36
CA LYS A 164 -16.67 4.75 -3.07
C LYS A 164 -17.04 3.34 -2.61
N LEU A 165 -16.06 2.45 -2.47
CA LEU A 165 -16.29 1.10 -1.95
C LEU A 165 -16.86 1.14 -0.53
N GLN A 166 -16.37 2.04 0.31
CA GLN A 166 -16.89 2.23 1.67
C GLN A 166 -18.34 2.71 1.68
N ILE A 167 -18.73 3.61 0.76
CA ILE A 167 -20.12 4.05 0.62
C ILE A 167 -21.01 2.87 0.19
N VAL A 168 -20.60 2.11 -0.82
CA VAL A 168 -21.36 0.93 -1.27
C VAL A 168 -21.50 -0.11 -0.17
N GLN A 169 -20.47 -0.30 0.67
CA GLN A 169 -20.54 -1.15 1.84
C GLN A 169 -21.65 -0.71 2.81
N PHE A 170 -21.78 0.59 3.02
CA PHE A 170 -22.78 1.19 3.90
C PHE A 170 -24.19 1.14 3.31
N GLU A 171 -24.32 1.30 2.00
CA GLU A 171 -25.58 1.12 1.27
C GLU A 171 -26.08 -0.32 1.35
N ASP A 172 -25.19 -1.30 1.24
CA ASP A 172 -25.50 -2.72 1.45
C ASP A 172 -25.99 -2.99 2.87
N TRP A 173 -25.31 -2.46 3.89
CA TRP A 173 -25.77 -2.57 5.27
C TRP A 173 -27.13 -1.91 5.52
N ALA A 174 -27.36 -0.74 4.91
CA ALA A 174 -28.63 -0.02 5.03
C ALA A 174 -29.77 -0.81 4.38
N SER A 175 -29.50 -1.43 3.22
CA SER A 175 -30.45 -2.29 2.51
C SER A 175 -30.79 -3.53 3.33
N ASN A 176 -29.83 -4.06 4.10
CA ASN A 176 -30.03 -5.16 5.05
C ASN A 176 -30.62 -4.70 6.41
N SER A 177 -31.11 -3.45 6.52
CA SER A 177 -31.72 -2.89 7.74
C SER A 177 -30.79 -2.91 8.97
N MET A 178 -29.49 -2.81 8.75
CA MET A 178 -28.49 -2.83 9.81
C MET A 178 -28.18 -1.41 10.28
N TRP A 179 -28.50 -1.11 11.54
CA TRP A 179 -28.13 0.18 12.15
C TRP A 179 -26.61 0.32 12.30
N PRO A 180 -26.05 1.55 12.31
CA PRO A 180 -24.61 1.74 12.31
C PRO A 180 -23.84 1.08 13.44
N GLU A 181 -24.43 1.06 14.64
CA GLU A 181 -23.87 0.40 15.81
C GLU A 181 -23.80 -1.11 15.62
N VAL A 182 -24.91 -1.70 15.19
CA VAL A 182 -25.07 -3.15 15.00
C VAL A 182 -24.19 -3.63 13.85
N ALA A 183 -24.14 -2.89 12.74
CA ALA A 183 -23.36 -3.26 11.57
C ALA A 183 -21.85 -3.31 11.87
N VAL A 184 -21.34 -2.26 12.52
CA VAL A 184 -19.91 -2.20 12.88
C VAL A 184 -19.58 -3.24 13.95
N ALA A 185 -20.47 -3.46 14.93
CA ALA A 185 -20.30 -4.50 15.95
C ALA A 185 -20.22 -5.90 15.35
N GLN A 186 -21.13 -6.22 14.42
CA GLN A 186 -21.19 -7.52 13.75
C GLN A 186 -19.96 -7.77 12.88
N VAL A 187 -19.56 -6.80 12.05
CA VAL A 187 -18.44 -6.98 11.11
C VAL A 187 -17.10 -6.99 11.82
N LEU A 188 -16.89 -6.12 12.82
CA LEU A 188 -15.65 -6.10 13.59
C LEU A 188 -15.59 -7.16 14.69
N GLN A 189 -16.71 -7.81 14.98
CA GLN A 189 -16.88 -8.78 16.09
C GLN A 189 -16.53 -8.15 17.44
N ILE A 190 -17.10 -6.98 17.72
CA ILE A 190 -16.88 -6.20 18.95
C ILE A 190 -18.22 -5.94 19.60
N ASP A 191 -18.29 -5.95 20.93
CA ASP A 191 -19.49 -5.55 21.66
C ASP A 191 -19.86 -4.09 21.34
N GLU A 192 -21.11 -3.87 20.95
CA GLU A 192 -21.69 -2.58 20.61
C GLU A 192 -21.41 -1.51 21.67
N LYS A 193 -21.53 -1.89 22.95
CA LYS A 193 -21.29 -0.98 24.08
C LYS A 193 -19.84 -0.49 24.14
N LEU A 194 -18.89 -1.32 23.68
CA LEU A 194 -17.48 -0.96 23.63
C LEU A 194 -17.19 0.03 22.51
N ILE A 195 -17.93 0.00 21.40
CA ILE A 195 -17.79 0.99 20.32
C ILE A 195 -18.10 2.39 20.85
N LEU A 196 -19.20 2.54 21.59
CA LEU A 196 -19.63 3.80 22.18
C LEU A 196 -18.65 4.33 23.22
N ARG A 197 -18.07 3.44 24.03
CA ARG A 197 -17.13 3.78 25.12
C ARG A 197 -15.70 4.01 24.64
N SER A 198 -15.33 3.47 23.47
CA SER A 198 -13.97 3.56 22.92
C SER A 198 -13.54 5.01 22.61
N HIS A 199 -12.24 5.24 22.39
CA HIS A 199 -11.72 6.57 22.07
C HIS A 199 -12.28 7.13 20.74
N ARG A 200 -12.38 8.46 20.57
CA ARG A 200 -12.96 9.11 19.36
C ARG A 200 -12.24 8.72 18.07
N LEU A 201 -10.94 8.44 18.20
CA LEU A 201 -10.09 8.04 17.09
C LEU A 201 -10.06 6.51 16.87
N SER A 202 -10.83 5.71 17.62
CA SER A 202 -10.86 4.26 17.38
C SER A 202 -11.44 3.97 15.98
N PRO A 203 -10.90 3.00 15.22
CA PRO A 203 -11.41 2.68 13.89
C PRO A 203 -12.90 2.38 13.90
N ALA A 204 -13.38 1.61 14.89
CA ALA A 204 -14.80 1.28 15.05
C ALA A 204 -15.68 2.54 15.21
N ARG A 205 -15.27 3.51 16.05
CA ARG A 205 -16.05 4.73 16.26
C ARG A 205 -16.00 5.65 15.03
N GLN A 206 -14.88 5.70 14.33
CA GLN A 206 -14.78 6.48 13.10
C GLN A 206 -15.61 5.88 11.95
N ILE A 207 -15.62 4.56 11.81
CA ILE A 207 -16.45 3.86 10.80
C ILE A 207 -17.93 4.07 11.11
N ARG A 208 -18.32 3.89 12.37
CA ARG A 208 -19.69 4.16 12.83
C ARG A 208 -20.12 5.60 12.51
N ALA A 209 -19.27 6.57 12.85
CA ALA A 209 -19.55 7.98 12.57
C ALA A 209 -19.66 8.26 11.06
N ALA A 210 -18.81 7.64 10.23
CA ALA A 210 -18.85 7.78 8.78
C ALA A 210 -20.11 7.16 8.15
N TYR A 211 -20.65 6.09 8.74
CA TYR A 211 -21.88 5.47 8.26
C TYR A 211 -23.13 6.24 8.68
N SER A 212 -23.13 6.85 9.88
CA SER A 212 -24.25 7.66 10.36
C SER A 212 -24.30 9.09 9.81
N ALA A 213 -23.29 9.51 9.02
CA ALA A 213 -23.13 10.86 8.50
C ALA A 213 -23.86 11.04 7.17
#